data_AF-A0A7Y2TH30-F1
#
_entry.id   AF-A0A7Y2TH30-F1
#
_cell.length_a   1.000
_cell.length_b   1.000
_cell.length_c   1.000
_cell.angle_alpha   90.00
_cell.angle_beta   90.00
_cell.angle_gamma   90.00
#
_symmetry.space_group_name_H-M   'P 1'
#
loop_
_entity.id
_entity.type
_entity.pdbx_description
1 polymer ?
#
loop_
_entity_poly.entity_id
_entity_poly.type
_entity_poly.pdbx_seq_one_letter_code
_entity_poly.pdbx_strand_id
1 'polypeptide(L)'
;MRPYKPLIILSFLFVISSCKEDEEPLSTNIDAAFSSDITEVKEGNEVSFTDQSIGDPTTWTWTFEGGTPATSSEQNPTVSYNKTGTYSVSLIASNATYTDSIFKEKLISVTCDERYCTPQFTAYTKTNRISYGVDQNQHEMIIYQPEGDTKTDRPAVLLLGGGGFESGSNLDYLEPLAINLTKYGVVVAVARYRVNSQWPGQTRLIYAQQDSRTAVRFLKKEANTYGIDTNSIFAGGYSSGAFTALFHGYVDLDDLTAQEQAVFSQLGGIEGLAQGNSGYSSEVAGTISLAGGMYVTLNPITKADVPLFAIHGTKDTDVPYMQETVGGTTTYGSKAIVDQVLNVGLDARLYTIQDGDHSSVRLKSDDYIQELMYFIRDHIN
;
A
#
# COMPACT_ATOMS: atom_id res chain seq x y z
N MET A 1 22.24 110.74 -37.91
CA MET A 1 21.59 110.21 -39.13
C MET A 1 21.16 108.77 -38.88
N ARG A 2 19.84 108.50 -38.97
CA ARG A 2 19.13 107.18 -39.00
C ARG A 2 19.29 106.24 -37.77
N PRO A 3 18.30 105.37 -37.46
CA PRO A 3 16.91 105.68 -37.09
C PRO A 3 16.37 104.83 -35.91
N TYR A 4 15.16 105.20 -35.44
CA TYR A 4 14.24 104.41 -34.59
C TYR A 4 13.91 103.00 -35.15
N LYS A 5 13.60 102.04 -34.25
CA LYS A 5 12.53 100.99 -34.31
C LYS A 5 12.73 99.90 -33.20
N PRO A 6 11.71 99.10 -32.83
CA PRO A 6 10.57 99.43 -31.96
C PRO A 6 10.51 98.55 -30.68
N LEU A 7 9.65 98.93 -29.74
CA LEU A 7 9.23 98.16 -28.58
C LEU A 7 8.40 96.94 -29.04
N ILE A 8 8.82 95.72 -28.68
CA ILE A 8 8.00 94.51 -28.78
C ILE A 8 7.80 93.95 -27.37
N ILE A 9 6.56 94.05 -26.90
CA ILE A 9 6.04 93.38 -25.70
C ILE A 9 5.96 91.89 -26.04
N LEU A 10 6.85 91.08 -25.50
CA LEU A 10 6.77 89.62 -25.61
C LEU A 10 6.13 89.08 -24.33
N SER A 11 4.89 88.62 -24.47
CA SER A 11 4.09 87.93 -23.48
C SER A 11 4.83 86.74 -22.88
N PHE A 12 4.97 86.72 -21.56
CA PHE A 12 5.29 85.53 -20.77
C PHE A 12 4.16 84.50 -20.96
N LEU A 13 4.37 83.49 -21.81
CA LEU A 13 3.70 82.20 -21.62
C LEU A 13 4.59 81.38 -20.69
N PHE A 14 4.22 81.34 -19.42
CA PHE A 14 4.67 80.31 -18.49
C PHE A 14 4.09 78.98 -18.97
N VAL A 15 4.87 78.19 -19.70
CA VAL A 15 4.60 76.77 -19.86
C VAL A 15 4.99 76.14 -18.52
N ILE A 16 3.99 75.92 -17.67
CA ILE A 16 4.16 75.09 -16.48
C ILE A 16 4.36 73.67 -17.01
N SER A 17 5.61 73.27 -17.17
CA SER A 17 5.96 71.87 -17.34
C SER A 17 5.55 71.18 -16.05
N SER A 18 4.34 70.63 -16.04
CA SER A 18 3.94 69.63 -15.07
C SER A 18 4.77 68.39 -15.35
N CYS A 19 5.99 68.33 -14.84
CA CYS A 19 6.65 67.08 -14.59
C CYS A 19 5.80 66.36 -13.53
N LYS A 20 4.85 65.54 -13.98
CA LYS A 20 4.57 64.33 -13.23
C LYS A 20 5.88 63.57 -13.25
N GLU A 21 6.49 63.38 -12.09
CA GLU A 21 7.38 62.23 -11.93
C GLU A 21 6.49 61.04 -12.25
N ASP A 22 6.72 60.42 -13.41
CA ASP A 22 6.21 59.09 -13.67
C ASP A 22 6.95 58.21 -12.65
N GLU A 23 6.26 57.82 -11.58
CA GLU A 23 6.71 56.71 -10.76
C GLU A 23 6.73 55.49 -11.68
N GLU A 24 7.91 55.15 -12.20
CA GLU A 24 8.18 53.82 -12.77
C GLU A 24 7.66 52.80 -11.75
N PRO A 25 6.63 51.99 -12.07
CA PRO A 25 6.15 51.00 -11.13
C PRO A 25 7.34 50.10 -10.80
N LEU A 26 7.73 50.04 -9.52
CA LEU A 26 8.78 49.17 -9.05
C LEU A 26 8.46 47.77 -9.55
N SER A 27 9.20 47.31 -10.54
CA SER A 27 9.23 45.92 -10.97
C SER A 27 9.84 45.14 -9.82
N THR A 28 9.02 44.75 -8.86
CA THR A 28 9.41 43.84 -7.81
C THR A 28 9.21 42.44 -8.37
N ASN A 29 10.25 41.93 -9.02
CA ASN A 29 10.33 40.50 -9.33
C ASN A 29 9.91 39.73 -8.06
N ILE A 30 9.05 38.73 -8.24
CA ILE A 30 8.68 37.85 -7.14
C ILE A 30 9.92 37.04 -6.73
N ASP A 31 10.14 36.89 -5.43
CA ASP A 31 11.07 35.93 -4.84
C ASP A 31 10.25 35.05 -3.89
N ALA A 32 10.09 33.78 -4.27
CA ALA A 32 9.20 32.85 -3.60
C ALA A 32 9.87 32.28 -2.34
N ALA A 33 9.21 32.46 -1.20
CA ALA A 33 9.72 31.97 0.07
C ALA A 33 8.59 31.49 0.98
N PHE A 34 8.89 30.52 1.83
CA PHE A 34 7.93 30.06 2.85
C PHE A 34 8.62 29.43 4.06
N SER A 35 7.85 29.24 5.11
CA SER A 35 8.22 28.47 6.30
C SER A 35 7.09 27.50 6.69
N SER A 36 7.45 26.50 7.49
CA SER A 36 6.49 25.66 8.22
C SER A 36 6.68 25.90 9.72
N ASP A 37 5.61 25.71 10.50
CA ASP A 37 5.64 25.81 11.95
C ASP A 37 6.45 24.68 12.61
N ILE A 38 6.36 23.48 12.04
CA ILE A 38 7.16 22.30 12.41
C ILE A 38 7.69 21.59 11.17
N THR A 39 8.75 20.79 11.37
CA THR A 39 9.31 19.90 10.35
C THR A 39 9.30 18.43 10.78
N GLU A 40 9.01 18.15 12.05
CA GLU A 40 8.78 16.81 12.59
C GLU A 40 7.36 16.76 13.12
N VAL A 41 6.55 15.84 12.58
CA VAL A 41 5.13 15.71 12.91
C VAL A 41 4.79 14.25 13.15
N LYS A 42 3.80 13.98 14.01
CA LYS A 42 3.27 12.63 14.18
C LYS A 42 2.25 12.33 13.09
N GLU A 43 2.20 11.09 12.64
CA GLU A 43 1.18 10.61 11.71
C GLU A 43 -0.23 11.02 12.18
N GLY A 44 -1.03 11.55 11.26
CA GLY A 44 -2.40 12.04 11.53
C GLY A 44 -2.48 13.50 11.96
N ASN A 45 -1.34 14.16 12.24
CA ASN A 45 -1.33 15.57 12.64
C ASN A 45 -1.12 16.51 11.44
N GLU A 46 -1.33 17.80 11.70
CA GLU A 46 -1.28 18.87 10.71
C GLU A 46 0.01 19.70 10.82
N VAL A 47 0.43 20.26 9.69
CA VAL A 47 1.51 21.24 9.57
C VAL A 47 0.93 22.51 8.94
N SER A 48 1.23 23.67 9.53
CA SER A 48 0.81 24.96 8.98
C SER A 48 1.97 25.62 8.23
N PHE A 49 1.69 26.04 7.00
CA PHE A 49 2.66 26.73 6.15
C PHE A 49 2.38 28.23 6.11
N THR A 50 3.44 29.03 6.13
CA THR A 50 3.35 30.49 6.02
C THR A 50 4.11 30.96 4.79
N ASP A 51 3.42 31.64 3.89
CA ASP A 51 4.03 32.36 2.77
C ASP A 51 4.90 33.51 3.28
N GLN A 52 6.12 33.60 2.75
CA GLN A 52 7.11 34.63 3.03
C GLN A 52 7.60 35.30 1.75
N SER A 53 6.91 35.07 0.63
CA SER A 53 7.31 35.59 -0.68
C SER A 53 7.23 37.11 -0.70
N ILE A 54 8.16 37.73 -1.43
CA ILE A 54 8.19 39.17 -1.66
C ILE A 54 7.81 39.51 -3.10
N GLY A 55 7.53 40.79 -3.40
CA GLY A 55 7.12 41.24 -4.73
C GLY A 55 5.62 41.23 -4.99
N ASP A 56 4.83 41.45 -3.92
CA ASP A 56 3.37 41.56 -3.92
C ASP A 56 2.66 40.40 -4.66
N PRO A 57 2.89 39.14 -4.25
CA PRO A 57 2.19 37.99 -4.82
C PRO A 57 0.68 38.13 -4.63
N THR A 58 -0.08 37.75 -5.66
CA THR A 58 -1.55 37.73 -5.63
C THR A 58 -2.13 36.32 -5.74
N THR A 59 -1.29 35.32 -6.01
CA THR A 59 -1.68 33.92 -6.20
C THR A 59 -0.59 32.97 -5.69
N TRP A 60 -1.03 31.83 -5.17
CA TRP A 60 -0.18 30.75 -4.67
C TRP A 60 -0.61 29.42 -5.28
N THR A 61 0.35 28.56 -5.57
CA THR A 61 0.11 27.16 -5.93
C THR A 61 1.06 26.29 -5.13
N TRP A 62 0.51 25.63 -4.12
CA TRP A 62 1.24 24.71 -3.28
C TRP A 62 1.13 23.28 -3.79
N THR A 63 2.20 22.52 -3.62
CA THR A 63 2.18 21.05 -3.73
C THR A 63 2.81 20.47 -2.48
N PHE A 64 2.07 19.59 -1.82
CA PHE A 64 2.48 18.87 -0.61
C PHE A 64 2.58 17.39 -0.94
N GLU A 65 3.80 16.88 -1.11
CA GLU A 65 4.02 15.45 -1.29
C GLU A 65 3.43 14.71 -0.08
N GLY A 66 2.56 13.72 -0.29
CA GLY A 66 1.93 12.94 0.80
C GLY A 66 0.98 13.71 1.74
N GLY A 67 0.76 15.01 1.51
CA GLY A 67 -0.14 15.84 2.29
C GLY A 67 -1.60 15.72 1.84
N THR A 68 -2.53 15.97 2.77
CA THR A 68 -3.96 16.12 2.48
C THR A 68 -4.43 17.50 2.97
N PRO A 69 -4.87 18.42 2.09
CA PRO A 69 -4.92 18.26 0.63
C PRO A 69 -3.51 18.24 0.00
N ALA A 70 -3.37 17.59 -1.16
CA ALA A 70 -2.08 17.47 -1.87
C ALA A 70 -1.66 18.77 -2.57
N THR A 71 -2.62 19.68 -2.82
CA THR A 71 -2.38 21.01 -3.38
C THR A 71 -3.26 22.04 -2.68
N SER A 72 -2.85 23.31 -2.70
CA SER A 72 -3.66 24.43 -2.18
C SER A 72 -3.38 25.71 -2.96
N SER A 73 -4.38 26.59 -3.03
CA SER A 73 -4.24 27.96 -3.52
C SER A 73 -4.35 29.02 -2.42
N GLU A 74 -4.42 28.59 -1.16
CA GLU A 74 -4.40 29.49 -0.01
C GLU A 74 -3.00 30.09 0.19
N GLN A 75 -2.94 31.32 0.72
CA GLN A 75 -1.66 31.94 1.06
C GLN A 75 -0.95 31.18 2.19
N ASN A 76 -1.68 30.77 3.23
CA ASN A 76 -1.15 30.09 4.41
C ASN A 76 -1.94 28.81 4.70
N PRO A 77 -1.72 27.72 3.95
CA PRO A 77 -2.48 26.49 4.08
C PRO A 77 -2.06 25.68 5.32
N THR A 78 -3.00 24.86 5.81
CA THR A 78 -2.74 23.80 6.80
C THR A 78 -2.96 22.44 6.15
N VAL A 79 -2.06 21.50 6.39
CA VAL A 79 -1.99 20.22 5.66
C VAL A 79 -1.82 19.07 6.63
N SER A 80 -2.69 18.06 6.55
CA SER A 80 -2.58 16.83 7.35
C SER A 80 -1.62 15.84 6.69
N TYR A 81 -0.80 15.18 7.50
CA TYR A 81 0.12 14.13 7.05
C TYR A 81 -0.23 12.79 7.71
N ASN A 82 -0.92 11.93 6.95
CA ASN A 82 -1.52 10.70 7.47
C ASN A 82 -0.67 9.44 7.24
N LYS A 83 0.56 9.58 6.75
CA LYS A 83 1.49 8.48 6.52
C LYS A 83 2.88 8.90 6.96
N THR A 84 3.64 7.99 7.54
CA THR A 84 5.05 8.29 7.87
C THR A 84 5.88 8.48 6.61
N GLY A 85 6.96 9.24 6.73
CA GLY A 85 7.94 9.37 5.65
C GLY A 85 8.62 10.73 5.71
N THR A 86 9.31 11.06 4.62
CA THR A 86 9.86 12.40 4.41
C THR A 86 9.24 12.99 3.16
N TYR A 87 8.69 14.18 3.26
CA TYR A 87 7.88 14.80 2.21
C TYR A 87 8.45 16.14 1.79
N SER A 88 8.49 16.36 0.47
CA SER A 88 8.90 17.63 -0.12
C SER A 88 7.72 18.58 -0.27
N VAL A 89 8.00 19.88 -0.25
CA VAL A 89 6.99 20.93 -0.40
C VAL A 89 7.46 21.94 -1.44
N SER A 90 6.57 22.32 -2.35
CA SER A 90 6.81 23.38 -3.33
C SER A 90 5.77 24.48 -3.23
N LEU A 91 6.21 25.72 -3.39
CA LEU A 91 5.34 26.89 -3.58
C LEU A 91 5.69 27.56 -4.90
N ILE A 92 4.68 27.88 -5.71
CA ILE A 92 4.76 28.84 -6.80
C ILE A 92 3.97 30.07 -6.38
N ALA A 93 4.61 31.22 -6.35
CA ALA A 93 3.97 32.51 -6.05
C ALA A 93 4.00 33.39 -7.30
N SER A 94 2.89 34.05 -7.63
CA SER A 94 2.84 34.93 -8.80
C SER A 94 1.97 36.17 -8.59
N ASN A 95 2.33 37.24 -9.30
CA ASN A 95 1.53 38.45 -9.47
C ASN A 95 1.11 38.59 -10.95
N ALA A 96 0.60 39.75 -11.35
CA ALA A 96 0.13 39.98 -12.72
C ALA A 96 1.20 39.83 -13.81
N THR A 97 2.49 39.86 -13.47
CA THR A 97 3.59 39.91 -14.45
C THR A 97 4.71 38.90 -14.17
N TYR A 98 4.97 38.60 -12.91
CA TYR A 98 6.11 37.78 -12.47
C TYR A 98 5.64 36.55 -11.71
N THR A 99 6.43 35.49 -11.81
CA THR A 99 6.24 34.23 -11.10
C THR A 99 7.60 33.73 -10.65
N ASP A 100 7.64 33.14 -9.45
CA ASP A 100 8.81 32.44 -8.94
C ASP A 100 8.38 31.20 -8.16
N SER A 101 9.31 30.27 -7.96
CA SER A 101 9.04 28.99 -7.31
C SER A 101 10.15 28.56 -6.37
N ILE A 102 9.76 27.96 -5.26
CA ILE A 102 10.67 27.37 -4.29
C ILE A 102 10.29 25.92 -4.02
N PHE A 103 11.30 25.05 -3.97
CA PHE A 103 11.17 23.63 -3.65
C PHE A 103 12.07 23.29 -2.47
N LYS A 104 11.48 22.72 -1.41
CA LYS A 104 12.23 22.20 -0.26
C LYS A 104 12.09 20.68 -0.24
N GLU A 105 13.17 19.99 -0.59
CA GLU A 105 13.25 18.54 -0.56
C GLU A 105 13.20 18.02 0.88
N LYS A 106 12.35 17.00 1.13
CA LYS A 106 12.26 16.29 2.43
C LYS A 106 12.09 17.23 3.65
N LEU A 107 11.30 18.28 3.49
CA LEU A 107 11.08 19.29 4.53
C LEU A 107 10.33 18.72 5.75
N ILE A 108 9.31 17.88 5.53
CA ILE A 108 8.46 17.35 6.58
C ILE A 108 8.82 15.89 6.84
N SER A 109 9.17 15.55 8.08
CA SER A 109 9.37 14.19 8.56
C SER A 109 8.19 13.77 9.42
N VAL A 110 7.46 12.76 8.95
CA VAL A 110 6.30 12.20 9.64
C VAL A 110 6.72 10.91 10.33
N THR A 111 6.53 10.87 11.64
CA THR A 111 6.94 9.76 12.50
C THR A 111 5.72 9.03 13.07
N CYS A 112 5.90 7.75 13.40
CA CYS A 112 4.93 6.98 14.17
C CYS A 112 5.67 6.21 15.27
N ASP A 113 5.23 6.41 16.51
CA ASP A 113 5.77 5.75 17.71
C ASP A 113 4.95 4.52 18.13
N GLU A 114 3.87 4.21 17.39
CA GLU A 114 3.01 3.09 17.70
C GLU A 114 3.63 1.76 17.27
N ARG A 115 3.17 0.67 17.89
CA ARG A 115 3.57 -0.67 17.51
C ARG A 115 3.20 -0.91 16.04
N TYR A 116 4.00 -1.71 15.35
CA TYR A 116 3.86 -2.05 13.93
C TYR A 116 4.19 -0.91 12.94
N CYS A 117 4.50 0.30 13.40
CA CYS A 117 4.97 1.38 12.52
C CYS A 117 6.43 1.24 12.11
N THR A 118 7.28 0.83 13.05
CA THR A 118 8.73 0.69 12.84
C THR A 118 9.21 -0.64 13.42
N PRO A 119 10.33 -1.20 12.93
CA PRO A 119 10.94 -2.40 13.53
C PRO A 119 11.26 -2.19 15.01
N GLN A 120 10.70 -3.04 15.88
CA GLN A 120 10.90 -3.01 17.34
C GLN A 120 11.82 -4.14 17.83
N PHE A 121 12.02 -5.18 17.01
CA PHE A 121 12.78 -6.38 17.38
C PHE A 121 13.94 -6.60 16.42
N THR A 122 15.10 -6.94 16.97
CA THR A 122 16.30 -7.28 16.20
C THR A 122 16.56 -8.78 16.11
N ALA A 123 15.87 -9.57 16.93
CA ALA A 123 16.02 -11.02 17.02
C ALA A 123 14.66 -11.73 16.91
N TYR A 124 14.69 -12.98 16.47
CA TYR A 124 13.52 -13.81 16.28
C TYR A 124 13.82 -15.27 16.63
N THR A 125 12.78 -16.00 17.01
CA THR A 125 12.82 -17.46 17.14
C THR A 125 12.02 -18.10 16.01
N LYS A 126 12.37 -19.33 15.63
CA LYS A 126 11.56 -20.14 14.70
C LYS A 126 11.43 -21.58 15.15
N THR A 127 10.29 -22.20 14.86
CA THR A 127 10.08 -23.63 15.10
C THR A 127 10.88 -24.47 14.10
N ASN A 128 11.03 -25.77 14.39
CA ASN A 128 11.24 -26.75 13.32
C ASN A 128 9.98 -26.83 12.44
N ARG A 129 10.02 -27.63 11.37
CA ARG A 129 8.79 -27.99 10.64
C ARG A 129 7.83 -28.70 11.59
N ILE A 130 6.63 -28.14 11.71
CA ILE A 130 5.54 -28.70 12.51
C ILE A 130 4.36 -29.01 11.61
N SER A 131 3.57 -30.01 11.99
CA SER A 131 2.38 -30.38 11.25
C SER A 131 1.18 -29.55 11.70
N TYR A 132 0.43 -28.99 10.75
CA TYR A 132 -0.79 -28.21 11.02
C TYR A 132 -2.09 -28.95 10.67
N GLY A 133 -2.02 -30.12 10.03
CA GLY A 133 -3.18 -30.86 9.55
C GLY A 133 -2.94 -32.36 9.37
N VAL A 134 -3.87 -33.04 8.70
CA VAL A 134 -3.87 -34.52 8.62
C VAL A 134 -2.76 -35.12 7.74
N ASP A 135 -2.43 -34.51 6.60
CA ASP A 135 -1.30 -34.95 5.77
C ASP A 135 0.04 -34.50 6.40
N GLN A 136 0.69 -35.38 7.15
CA GLN A 136 1.91 -35.03 7.87
C GLN A 136 3.11 -34.68 6.98
N ASN A 137 3.08 -35.02 5.69
CA ASN A 137 4.18 -34.73 4.77
C ASN A 137 3.99 -33.40 4.03
N GLN A 138 2.75 -32.92 3.92
CA GLN A 138 2.41 -31.73 3.14
C GLN A 138 1.79 -30.62 3.96
N HIS A 139 1.10 -30.94 5.06
CA HIS A 139 0.60 -29.95 6.01
C HIS A 139 1.69 -29.56 7.01
N GLU A 140 2.76 -28.95 6.51
CA GLU A 140 3.87 -28.48 7.32
C GLU A 140 3.96 -26.96 7.31
N MET A 141 4.35 -26.38 8.45
CA MET A 141 4.70 -24.97 8.56
C MET A 141 5.91 -24.73 9.47
N ILE A 142 6.51 -23.54 9.33
CA ILE A 142 7.51 -22.99 10.24
C ILE A 142 6.95 -21.68 10.79
N ILE A 143 6.94 -21.52 12.11
CA ILE A 143 6.43 -20.31 12.77
C ILE A 143 7.62 -19.49 13.27
N TYR A 144 7.63 -18.21 12.89
CA TYR A 144 8.58 -17.18 13.30
C TYR A 144 7.92 -16.26 14.33
N GLN A 145 8.63 -15.93 15.39
CA GLN A 145 8.16 -15.06 16.46
C GLN A 145 9.23 -14.04 16.87
N PRO A 146 8.85 -12.81 17.23
CA PRO A 146 9.79 -11.83 17.75
C PRO A 146 10.35 -12.30 19.09
N GLU A 147 11.68 -12.32 19.22
CA GLU A 147 12.32 -12.73 20.46
C GLU A 147 12.23 -11.62 21.51
N GLY A 148 11.85 -11.98 22.74
CA GLY A 148 11.73 -11.04 23.86
C GLY A 148 10.44 -10.20 23.87
N ASP A 149 9.55 -10.41 22.91
CA ASP A 149 8.25 -9.76 22.88
C ASP A 149 7.33 -10.29 23.97
N THR A 150 6.75 -9.38 24.75
CA THR A 150 5.90 -9.70 25.91
C THR A 150 4.42 -9.70 25.58
N LYS A 151 4.03 -9.29 24.36
CA LYS A 151 2.65 -9.31 23.89
C LYS A 151 2.19 -10.73 23.59
N THR A 152 0.93 -11.02 23.92
CA THR A 152 0.30 -12.34 23.77
C THR A 152 -0.89 -12.32 22.80
N ASP A 153 -1.16 -11.17 22.21
CA ASP A 153 -2.30 -10.82 21.38
C ASP A 153 -1.78 -10.15 20.08
N ARG A 154 -0.87 -10.83 19.39
CA ARG A 154 -0.16 -10.28 18.23
C ARG A 154 -0.85 -10.65 16.93
N PRO A 155 -0.80 -9.79 15.90
CA PRO A 155 -1.22 -10.19 14.57
C PRO A 155 -0.37 -11.35 14.07
N ALA A 156 -0.99 -12.21 13.26
CA ALA A 156 -0.30 -13.29 12.58
C ALA A 156 -0.48 -13.21 11.06
N VAL A 157 0.55 -13.58 10.32
CA VAL A 157 0.51 -13.70 8.86
C VAL A 157 0.84 -15.13 8.46
N LEU A 158 -0.12 -15.81 7.82
CA LEU A 158 0.11 -17.08 7.14
C LEU A 158 0.65 -16.78 5.73
N LEU A 159 1.85 -17.25 5.40
CA LEU A 159 2.46 -17.14 4.08
C LEU A 159 2.56 -18.51 3.40
N LEU A 160 1.92 -18.64 2.25
CA LEU A 160 1.85 -19.87 1.46
C LEU A 160 2.87 -19.82 0.31
N GLY A 161 3.65 -20.89 0.18
CA GLY A 161 4.66 -21.02 -0.87
C GLY A 161 4.08 -21.01 -2.30
N GLY A 162 4.84 -20.49 -3.25
CA GLY A 162 4.53 -20.63 -4.68
C GLY A 162 5.02 -21.96 -5.26
N GLY A 163 4.84 -22.13 -6.57
CA GLY A 163 5.32 -23.31 -7.33
C GLY A 163 4.26 -23.97 -8.22
N GLY A 164 3.31 -23.19 -8.73
CA GLY A 164 2.33 -23.62 -9.75
C GLY A 164 1.37 -24.71 -9.29
N PHE A 165 1.21 -24.91 -7.97
CA PHE A 165 0.49 -26.05 -7.37
C PHE A 165 1.09 -27.43 -7.69
N GLU A 166 2.31 -27.47 -8.23
CA GLU A 166 3.03 -28.71 -8.57
C GLU A 166 4.20 -28.96 -7.64
N SER A 167 4.74 -27.89 -7.07
CA SER A 167 5.78 -27.92 -6.04
C SER A 167 5.36 -27.01 -4.89
N GLY A 168 5.13 -27.58 -3.71
CA GLY A 168 4.73 -26.81 -2.52
C GLY A 168 5.93 -26.32 -1.70
N SER A 169 7.08 -26.02 -2.34
CA SER A 169 8.40 -26.14 -1.68
C SER A 169 9.18 -24.83 -1.51
N ASN A 170 8.73 -23.70 -2.05
CA ASN A 170 9.54 -22.48 -2.10
C ASN A 170 9.47 -21.64 -0.80
N LEU A 171 9.51 -22.31 0.36
CA LEU A 171 9.41 -21.64 1.66
C LEU A 171 10.59 -20.70 1.90
N ASP A 172 11.76 -21.03 1.38
CA ASP A 172 12.98 -20.23 1.52
C ASP A 172 12.84 -18.85 0.84
N TYR A 173 11.96 -18.70 -0.16
CA TYR A 173 11.68 -17.39 -0.77
C TYR A 173 10.82 -16.48 0.11
N LEU A 174 10.06 -17.06 1.05
CA LEU A 174 9.20 -16.33 1.96
C LEU A 174 9.88 -16.07 3.31
N GLU A 175 10.96 -16.78 3.63
CA GLU A 175 11.71 -16.58 4.89
C GLU A 175 12.22 -15.14 5.06
N PRO A 176 12.80 -14.45 4.05
CA PRO A 176 13.19 -13.05 4.20
C PRO A 176 12.02 -12.12 4.56
N LEU A 177 10.85 -12.35 3.97
CA LEU A 177 9.63 -11.60 4.29
C LEU A 177 9.17 -11.91 5.72
N ALA A 178 9.14 -13.20 6.10
CA ALA A 178 8.75 -13.63 7.44
C ALA A 178 9.63 -13.00 8.52
N ILE A 179 10.95 -13.00 8.33
CA ILE A 179 11.91 -12.37 9.24
C ILE A 179 11.64 -10.86 9.34
N ASN A 180 11.40 -10.17 8.23
CA ASN A 180 11.17 -8.73 8.27
C ASN A 180 9.87 -8.36 8.99
N LEU A 181 8.76 -9.04 8.70
CA LEU A 181 7.50 -8.82 9.42
C LEU A 181 7.64 -9.13 10.92
N THR A 182 8.44 -10.15 11.27
CA THR A 182 8.72 -10.49 12.67
C THR A 182 9.38 -9.34 13.43
N LYS A 183 10.23 -8.54 12.78
CA LYS A 183 10.85 -7.35 13.41
C LYS A 183 9.84 -6.30 13.86
N TYR A 184 8.64 -6.27 13.27
CA TYR A 184 7.56 -5.36 13.66
C TYR A 184 6.70 -5.94 14.80
N GLY A 185 6.97 -7.16 15.25
CA GLY A 185 6.20 -7.82 16.31
C GLY A 185 5.05 -8.69 15.81
N VAL A 186 5.09 -9.10 14.55
CA VAL A 186 4.11 -9.98 13.89
C VAL A 186 4.56 -11.44 14.04
N VAL A 187 3.62 -12.35 14.31
CA VAL A 187 3.89 -13.80 14.23
C VAL A 187 3.73 -14.25 12.78
N VAL A 188 4.71 -14.95 12.20
CA VAL A 188 4.61 -15.36 10.79
C VAL A 188 4.68 -16.86 10.66
N ALA A 189 3.68 -17.47 10.02
CA ALA A 189 3.65 -18.88 9.70
C ALA A 189 3.91 -19.08 8.21
N VAL A 190 5.05 -19.70 7.85
CA VAL A 190 5.36 -20.03 6.46
C VAL A 190 4.97 -21.49 6.22
N ALA A 191 3.96 -21.73 5.38
CA ALA A 191 3.30 -23.02 5.24
C ALA A 191 3.35 -23.59 3.83
N ARG A 192 3.39 -24.91 3.75
CA ARG A 192 3.11 -25.69 2.55
C ARG A 192 1.60 -25.92 2.43
N TYR A 193 1.19 -26.50 1.31
CA TYR A 193 -0.15 -27.06 1.09
C TYR A 193 -0.02 -28.28 0.18
N ARG A 194 -1.06 -29.12 0.11
CA ARG A 194 -1.06 -30.34 -0.71
C ARG A 194 -0.89 -30.00 -2.18
N VAL A 195 0.05 -30.71 -2.82
CA VAL A 195 0.30 -30.64 -4.26
C VAL A 195 0.26 -32.05 -4.84
N ASN A 196 -0.37 -32.20 -6.00
CA ASN A 196 -0.37 -33.45 -6.73
C ASN A 196 -0.49 -33.16 -8.23
N SER A 197 0.58 -33.46 -8.97
CA SER A 197 0.66 -33.21 -10.40
C SER A 197 -0.35 -34.04 -11.22
N GLN A 198 -0.96 -35.07 -10.65
CA GLN A 198 -2.00 -35.85 -11.32
C GLN A 198 -3.39 -35.21 -11.21
N TRP A 199 -3.60 -34.27 -10.28
CA TRP A 199 -4.88 -33.59 -10.17
C TRP A 199 -5.05 -32.54 -11.27
N PRO A 200 -6.28 -32.31 -11.78
CA PRO A 200 -6.57 -31.18 -12.65
C PRO A 200 -6.22 -29.85 -11.99
N GLY A 201 -5.79 -28.84 -12.76
CA GLY A 201 -5.30 -27.57 -12.23
C GLY A 201 -6.28 -26.88 -11.27
N GLN A 202 -7.56 -26.78 -11.63
CA GLN A 202 -8.59 -26.18 -10.76
C GLN A 202 -8.77 -26.94 -9.44
N THR A 203 -8.71 -28.28 -9.48
CA THR A 203 -8.79 -29.13 -8.28
C THR A 203 -7.62 -28.89 -7.33
N ARG A 204 -6.40 -28.65 -7.85
CA ARG A 204 -5.23 -28.37 -7.02
C ARG A 204 -5.41 -27.10 -6.19
N LEU A 205 -5.99 -26.05 -6.79
CA LEU A 205 -6.29 -24.81 -6.08
C LEU A 205 -7.34 -25.00 -4.98
N ILE A 206 -8.37 -25.81 -5.22
CA ILE A 206 -9.38 -26.14 -4.20
C ILE A 206 -8.73 -26.81 -2.98
N TYR A 207 -7.87 -27.81 -3.22
CA TYR A 207 -7.15 -28.46 -2.12
C TYR A 207 -6.21 -27.50 -1.39
N ALA A 208 -5.47 -26.65 -2.12
CA ALA A 208 -4.63 -25.64 -1.51
C ALA A 208 -5.44 -24.65 -0.65
N GLN A 209 -6.63 -24.25 -1.11
CA GLN A 209 -7.54 -23.36 -0.37
C GLN A 209 -8.03 -24.01 0.93
N GLN A 210 -8.45 -25.28 0.88
CA GLN A 210 -8.81 -26.05 2.08
C GLN A 210 -7.66 -26.13 3.09
N ASP A 211 -6.43 -26.25 2.60
CA ASP A 211 -5.24 -26.36 3.43
C ASP A 211 -4.86 -25.02 4.06
N SER A 212 -5.05 -23.93 3.33
CA SER A 212 -4.94 -22.56 3.86
C SER A 212 -5.95 -22.32 5.00
N ARG A 213 -7.22 -22.68 4.79
CA ARG A 213 -8.26 -22.65 5.84
C ARG A 213 -7.86 -23.51 7.05
N THR A 214 -7.30 -24.69 6.82
CA THR A 214 -6.80 -25.58 7.89
C THR A 214 -5.62 -25.01 8.66
N ALA A 215 -4.69 -24.34 7.98
CA ALA A 215 -3.56 -23.67 8.59
C ALA A 215 -4.00 -22.47 9.45
N VAL A 216 -4.97 -21.66 9.00
CA VAL A 216 -5.54 -20.60 9.84
C VAL A 216 -6.23 -21.18 11.08
N ARG A 217 -7.01 -22.25 10.94
CA ARG A 217 -7.59 -22.95 12.10
C ARG A 217 -6.53 -23.46 13.07
N PHE A 218 -5.39 -23.95 12.58
CA PHE A 218 -4.26 -24.33 13.43
C PHE A 218 -3.71 -23.12 14.21
N LEU A 219 -3.50 -21.98 13.56
CA LEU A 219 -3.02 -20.77 14.22
C LEU A 219 -4.00 -20.27 15.28
N LYS A 220 -5.31 -20.31 15.01
CA LYS A 220 -6.34 -19.97 16.02
C LYS A 220 -6.35 -20.95 17.19
N LYS A 221 -6.17 -22.24 16.93
CA LYS A 221 -6.07 -23.28 17.98
C LYS A 221 -4.84 -23.08 18.87
N GLU A 222 -3.70 -22.79 18.27
CA GLU A 222 -2.43 -22.64 18.97
C GLU A 222 -2.14 -21.17 19.36
N ALA A 223 -3.16 -20.32 19.35
CA ALA A 223 -3.02 -18.89 19.59
C ALA A 223 -2.37 -18.57 20.93
N ASN A 224 -2.74 -19.30 22.00
CA ASN A 224 -2.11 -19.15 23.31
C ASN A 224 -0.63 -19.57 23.31
N THR A 225 -0.27 -20.60 22.54
CA THR A 225 1.10 -21.11 22.42
C THR A 225 2.02 -20.07 21.75
N TYR A 226 1.49 -19.40 20.72
CA TYR A 226 2.26 -18.46 19.90
C TYR A 226 1.91 -16.99 20.15
N GLY A 227 1.11 -16.68 21.16
CA GLY A 227 0.67 -15.33 21.49
C GLY A 227 0.03 -14.58 20.32
N ILE A 228 -0.95 -15.20 19.66
CA ILE A 228 -1.64 -14.69 18.47
C ILE A 228 -3.01 -14.14 18.89
N ASP A 229 -3.37 -12.96 18.40
CA ASP A 229 -4.76 -12.51 18.38
C ASP A 229 -5.51 -13.22 17.24
N THR A 230 -6.52 -14.02 17.60
CA THR A 230 -7.28 -14.84 16.67
C THR A 230 -8.13 -14.05 15.68
N ASN A 231 -8.36 -12.77 15.95
CA ASN A 231 -9.09 -11.87 15.05
C ASN A 231 -8.16 -11.11 14.09
N SER A 232 -6.84 -11.23 14.27
CA SER A 232 -5.81 -10.49 13.55
C SER A 232 -4.90 -11.43 12.73
N ILE A 233 -5.49 -12.40 12.04
CA ILE A 233 -4.77 -13.38 11.21
C ILE A 233 -4.98 -13.07 9.73
N PHE A 234 -3.90 -12.78 9.01
CA PHE A 234 -3.91 -12.52 7.58
C PHE A 234 -3.46 -13.78 6.81
N ALA A 235 -4.07 -14.04 5.66
CA ALA A 235 -3.59 -15.07 4.74
C ALA A 235 -2.90 -14.44 3.53
N GLY A 236 -1.76 -14.97 3.17
CA GLY A 236 -1.00 -14.49 2.03
C GLY A 236 -0.12 -15.56 1.39
N GLY A 237 0.57 -15.17 0.33
CA GLY A 237 1.51 -16.08 -0.32
C GLY A 237 2.13 -15.49 -1.57
N TYR A 238 2.95 -16.30 -2.23
CA TYR A 238 3.61 -15.97 -3.48
C TYR A 238 3.10 -16.83 -4.64
N SER A 239 2.83 -16.22 -5.80
CA SER A 239 2.43 -16.95 -7.01
C SER A 239 1.22 -17.85 -6.73
N SER A 240 1.28 -19.15 -6.96
CA SER A 240 0.21 -20.09 -6.61
C SER A 240 -0.23 -20.03 -5.13
N GLY A 241 0.65 -19.70 -4.19
CA GLY A 241 0.27 -19.48 -2.79
C GLY A 241 -0.53 -18.17 -2.59
N ALA A 242 -0.28 -17.16 -3.42
CA ALA A 242 -1.08 -15.94 -3.46
C ALA A 242 -2.48 -16.20 -4.04
N PHE A 243 -2.59 -17.03 -5.10
CA PHE A 243 -3.89 -17.52 -5.57
C PHE A 243 -4.66 -18.22 -4.45
N THR A 244 -3.97 -19.08 -3.69
CA THR A 244 -4.58 -19.78 -2.55
C THR A 244 -5.09 -18.81 -1.48
N ALA A 245 -4.32 -17.77 -1.14
CA ALA A 245 -4.73 -16.76 -0.18
C ALA A 245 -5.92 -15.92 -0.69
N LEU A 246 -5.91 -15.50 -1.96
CA LEU A 246 -7.04 -14.81 -2.60
C LEU A 246 -8.30 -15.66 -2.60
N PHE A 247 -8.19 -16.95 -2.93
CA PHE A 247 -9.32 -17.88 -2.85
C PHE A 247 -9.81 -18.10 -1.42
N HIS A 248 -8.92 -18.06 -0.43
CA HIS A 248 -9.34 -18.10 0.97
C HIS A 248 -10.17 -16.85 1.32
N GLY A 249 -9.71 -15.66 0.95
CA GLY A 249 -10.35 -14.40 1.33
C GLY A 249 -11.62 -14.01 0.56
N TYR A 250 -11.78 -14.48 -0.69
CA TYR A 250 -12.81 -13.95 -1.61
C TYR A 250 -13.68 -14.99 -2.31
N VAL A 251 -13.48 -16.29 -2.06
CA VAL A 251 -14.30 -17.32 -2.71
C VAL A 251 -15.11 -18.04 -1.66
N ASP A 252 -16.43 -17.81 -1.71
CA ASP A 252 -17.43 -18.59 -1.01
C ASP A 252 -18.21 -19.48 -1.96
N LEU A 253 -18.86 -20.52 -1.43
CA LEU A 253 -19.60 -21.49 -2.25
C LEU A 253 -20.72 -20.83 -3.06
N ASP A 254 -21.39 -19.84 -2.49
CA ASP A 254 -22.52 -19.16 -3.12
C ASP A 254 -22.11 -18.32 -4.33
N ASP A 255 -20.82 -18.01 -4.47
CA ASP A 255 -20.23 -17.26 -5.58
C ASP A 255 -19.93 -18.14 -6.81
N LEU A 256 -20.01 -19.46 -6.61
CA LEU A 256 -19.61 -20.46 -7.60
C LEU A 256 -20.81 -20.98 -8.39
N THR A 257 -20.56 -21.41 -9.63
CA THR A 257 -21.55 -22.14 -10.42
C THR A 257 -21.94 -23.46 -9.75
N ALA A 258 -23.13 -23.98 -10.06
CA ALA A 258 -23.58 -25.28 -9.54
C ALA A 258 -22.60 -26.43 -9.86
N GLN A 259 -21.88 -26.35 -10.99
CA GLN A 259 -20.86 -27.32 -11.36
C GLN A 259 -19.64 -27.22 -10.44
N GLU A 260 -19.17 -26.01 -10.15
CA GLU A 260 -18.05 -25.78 -9.24
C GLU A 260 -18.42 -26.19 -7.81
N GLN A 261 -19.59 -25.80 -7.30
CA GLN A 261 -20.09 -26.22 -5.99
C GLN A 261 -20.12 -27.75 -5.85
N ALA A 262 -20.49 -28.47 -6.91
CA ALA A 262 -20.47 -29.94 -6.92
C ALA A 262 -19.05 -30.50 -6.80
N VAL A 263 -18.06 -29.86 -7.44
CA VAL A 263 -16.63 -30.23 -7.28
C VAL A 263 -16.19 -30.02 -5.83
N PHE A 264 -16.46 -28.84 -5.25
CA PHE A 264 -16.13 -28.58 -3.84
C PHE A 264 -16.78 -29.61 -2.91
N SER A 265 -18.06 -29.92 -3.12
CA SER A 265 -18.79 -30.92 -2.32
C SER A 265 -18.16 -32.31 -2.39
N GLN A 266 -17.73 -32.76 -3.57
CA GLN A 266 -17.01 -34.03 -3.75
C GLN A 266 -15.65 -34.05 -3.04
N LEU A 267 -15.02 -32.88 -2.89
CA LEU A 267 -13.72 -32.71 -2.26
C LEU A 267 -13.80 -32.38 -0.76
N GLY A 268 -14.99 -32.48 -0.15
CA GLY A 268 -15.18 -32.24 1.28
C GLY A 268 -15.55 -30.80 1.67
N GLY A 269 -16.07 -30.03 0.72
CA GLY A 269 -16.52 -28.64 0.88
C GLY A 269 -15.37 -27.63 0.85
N ILE A 270 -15.72 -26.34 0.87
CA ILE A 270 -14.74 -25.26 0.83
C ILE A 270 -13.90 -25.19 2.12
N GLU A 271 -14.51 -25.50 3.26
CA GLU A 271 -13.85 -25.46 4.56
C GLU A 271 -12.79 -26.54 4.74
N GLY A 272 -12.86 -27.66 4.03
CA GLY A 272 -11.87 -28.73 4.17
C GLY A 272 -11.75 -29.29 5.60
N LEU A 273 -12.86 -29.35 6.37
CA LEU A 273 -12.85 -29.70 7.80
C LEU A 273 -12.19 -31.06 8.09
N ALA A 274 -12.18 -31.97 7.12
CA ALA A 274 -11.50 -33.26 7.20
C ALA A 274 -9.96 -33.15 7.31
N GLN A 275 -9.38 -31.99 7.02
CA GLN A 275 -7.93 -31.77 7.06
C GLN A 275 -7.42 -31.34 8.45
N GLY A 276 -8.31 -31.08 9.41
CA GLY A 276 -7.97 -30.87 10.81
C GLY A 276 -8.46 -29.53 11.39
N ASN A 277 -8.36 -29.45 12.71
CA ASN A 277 -8.69 -28.25 13.51
C ASN A 277 -10.13 -27.74 13.33
N SER A 278 -11.08 -28.61 12.99
CA SER A 278 -12.46 -28.25 12.60
C SER A 278 -13.29 -27.50 13.67
N GLY A 279 -12.83 -27.44 14.92
CA GLY A 279 -13.47 -26.68 15.99
C GLY A 279 -13.12 -25.18 16.01
N TYR A 280 -12.32 -24.70 15.06
CA TYR A 280 -11.85 -23.31 15.00
C TYR A 280 -12.30 -22.65 13.68
N SER A 281 -12.49 -21.34 13.70
CA SER A 281 -12.82 -20.53 12.50
C SER A 281 -11.61 -20.48 11.54
N SER A 282 -11.87 -20.46 10.25
CA SER A 282 -10.88 -20.24 9.20
C SER A 282 -10.79 -18.77 8.76
N GLU A 283 -11.67 -17.88 9.25
CA GLU A 283 -11.74 -16.48 8.82
C GLU A 283 -10.41 -15.73 9.02
N VAL A 284 -10.13 -14.83 8.09
CA VAL A 284 -8.92 -13.99 8.07
C VAL A 284 -9.29 -12.51 8.17
N ALA A 285 -8.39 -11.70 8.70
CA ALA A 285 -8.52 -10.24 8.81
C ALA A 285 -8.25 -9.52 7.48
N GLY A 286 -7.57 -10.18 6.54
CA GLY A 286 -7.13 -9.59 5.28
C GLY A 286 -6.34 -10.58 4.44
N THR A 287 -6.19 -10.24 3.15
CA THR A 287 -5.43 -11.03 2.19
C THR A 287 -4.17 -10.31 1.74
N ILE A 288 -3.07 -11.04 1.56
CA ILE A 288 -1.78 -10.52 1.06
C ILE A 288 -1.36 -11.30 -0.20
N SER A 289 -1.30 -10.64 -1.35
CA SER A 289 -1.01 -11.27 -2.64
C SER A 289 0.34 -10.82 -3.20
N LEU A 290 1.32 -11.72 -3.27
CA LEU A 290 2.61 -11.48 -3.93
C LEU A 290 2.59 -12.15 -5.32
N ALA A 291 2.40 -11.36 -6.39
CA ALA A 291 2.23 -11.86 -7.76
C ALA A 291 1.16 -12.97 -7.91
N GLY A 292 -0.02 -12.75 -7.30
CA GLY A 292 -1.16 -13.66 -7.38
C GLY A 292 -2.23 -13.24 -8.38
N GLY A 293 -3.26 -14.06 -8.48
CA GLY A 293 -4.44 -13.79 -9.28
C GLY A 293 -5.65 -14.63 -8.89
N MET A 294 -6.73 -14.52 -9.66
CA MET A 294 -7.94 -15.31 -9.51
C MET A 294 -8.44 -15.82 -10.88
N TYR A 295 -9.00 -17.03 -10.91
CA TYR A 295 -9.58 -17.64 -12.13
C TYR A 295 -11.11 -17.63 -12.16
N VAL A 296 -11.74 -17.21 -11.06
CA VAL A 296 -13.19 -16.98 -10.99
C VAL A 296 -13.48 -15.52 -11.37
N THR A 297 -14.70 -15.25 -11.83
CA THR A 297 -15.13 -13.86 -12.07
C THR A 297 -15.05 -13.04 -10.80
N LEU A 298 -14.77 -11.73 -10.92
CA LEU A 298 -14.59 -10.84 -9.76
C LEU A 298 -15.89 -10.22 -9.23
N ASN A 299 -17.00 -10.37 -9.97
CA ASN A 299 -18.32 -9.86 -9.59
C ASN A 299 -18.82 -10.31 -8.20
N PRO A 300 -18.44 -11.49 -7.67
CA PRO A 300 -18.84 -11.90 -6.32
C PRO A 300 -18.08 -11.22 -5.19
N ILE A 301 -16.99 -10.48 -5.44
CA ILE A 301 -16.33 -9.70 -4.39
C ILE A 301 -17.32 -8.64 -3.89
N THR A 302 -17.58 -8.63 -2.59
CA THR A 302 -18.53 -7.72 -1.93
C THR A 302 -17.87 -6.93 -0.81
N LYS A 303 -18.57 -5.90 -0.30
CA LYS A 303 -18.12 -5.14 0.88
C LYS A 303 -18.08 -5.94 2.19
N ALA A 304 -18.57 -7.18 2.20
CA ALA A 304 -18.50 -8.06 3.36
C ALA A 304 -17.16 -8.83 3.42
N ASP A 305 -16.38 -8.77 2.34
CA ASP A 305 -15.10 -9.46 2.25
C ASP A 305 -13.99 -8.69 2.96
N VAL A 306 -12.81 -9.30 2.96
CA VAL A 306 -11.63 -8.81 3.67
C VAL A 306 -10.84 -7.80 2.82
N PRO A 307 -10.06 -6.90 3.45
CA PRO A 307 -9.17 -5.97 2.75
C PRO A 307 -8.01 -6.68 2.03
N LEU A 308 -7.40 -6.02 1.04
CA LEU A 308 -6.33 -6.59 0.19
C LEU A 308 -5.03 -5.78 0.19
N PHE A 309 -3.91 -6.41 0.50
CA PHE A 309 -2.60 -5.93 0.06
C PHE A 309 -2.13 -6.76 -1.14
N ALA A 310 -1.69 -6.10 -2.21
CA ALA A 310 -1.11 -6.77 -3.35
C ALA A 310 0.19 -6.12 -3.81
N ILE A 311 1.12 -6.93 -4.31
CA ILE A 311 2.29 -6.48 -5.05
C ILE A 311 2.44 -7.28 -6.32
N HIS A 312 2.80 -6.61 -7.41
CA HIS A 312 2.88 -7.26 -8.72
C HIS A 312 3.79 -6.47 -9.69
N GLY A 313 4.56 -7.18 -10.50
CA GLY A 313 5.36 -6.61 -11.59
C GLY A 313 4.55 -6.36 -12.86
N THR A 314 4.77 -5.24 -13.54
CA THR A 314 4.00 -4.90 -14.77
C THR A 314 4.40 -5.73 -15.99
N LYS A 315 5.52 -6.47 -15.92
CA LYS A 315 6.02 -7.38 -16.96
C LYS A 315 6.05 -8.83 -16.47
N ASP A 316 5.23 -9.16 -15.48
CA ASP A 316 5.00 -10.53 -15.08
C ASP A 316 4.40 -11.32 -16.25
N THR A 317 5.09 -12.39 -16.65
CA THR A 317 4.69 -13.27 -17.76
C THR A 317 4.06 -14.56 -17.28
N ASP A 318 4.10 -14.84 -15.98
CA ASP A 318 3.59 -16.07 -15.38
C ASP A 318 2.17 -15.85 -14.87
N VAL A 319 1.91 -14.67 -14.30
CA VAL A 319 0.59 -14.22 -13.85
C VAL A 319 0.35 -12.83 -14.43
N PRO A 320 -0.80 -12.57 -15.09
CA PRO A 320 -1.04 -11.26 -15.68
C PRO A 320 -1.15 -10.19 -14.58
N TYR A 321 -0.64 -8.99 -14.84
CA TYR A 321 -0.79 -7.84 -13.93
C TYR A 321 -2.25 -7.33 -13.86
N MET A 322 -2.92 -7.24 -15.02
CA MET A 322 -4.31 -6.82 -15.18
C MET A 322 -5.25 -8.02 -15.31
N GLN A 323 -5.36 -8.55 -16.52
CA GLN A 323 -6.16 -9.72 -16.84
C GLN A 323 -5.64 -10.34 -18.14
N GLU A 324 -5.80 -11.65 -18.28
CA GLU A 324 -5.49 -12.36 -19.51
C GLU A 324 -6.44 -13.55 -19.69
N THR A 325 -6.84 -13.82 -20.94
CA THR A 325 -7.65 -15.00 -21.28
C THR A 325 -6.85 -15.94 -22.17
N VAL A 326 -6.55 -17.13 -21.66
CA VAL A 326 -5.82 -18.18 -22.40
C VAL A 326 -6.67 -19.45 -22.42
N GLY A 327 -6.91 -20.01 -23.61
CA GLY A 327 -7.66 -21.26 -23.75
C GLY A 327 -9.09 -21.21 -23.19
N GLY A 328 -9.72 -20.03 -23.16
CA GLY A 328 -11.07 -19.82 -22.61
C GLY A 328 -11.13 -19.65 -21.09
N THR A 329 -9.99 -19.73 -20.38
CA THR A 329 -9.90 -19.40 -18.95
C THR A 329 -9.37 -17.98 -18.80
N THR A 330 -10.09 -17.14 -18.06
CA THR A 330 -9.67 -15.78 -17.74
C THR A 330 -8.99 -15.78 -16.38
N THR A 331 -7.83 -15.17 -16.31
CA THR A 331 -7.07 -14.93 -15.07
C THR A 331 -7.07 -13.44 -14.80
N TYR A 332 -7.48 -13.05 -13.61
CA TYR A 332 -7.42 -11.68 -13.11
C TYR A 332 -6.18 -11.52 -12.24
N GLY A 333 -5.37 -10.53 -12.56
CA GLY A 333 -4.17 -10.14 -11.83
C GLY A 333 -4.42 -9.21 -10.67
N SER A 334 -3.37 -8.92 -9.90
CA SER A 334 -3.45 -8.03 -8.74
C SER A 334 -4.11 -6.68 -9.03
N LYS A 335 -3.84 -6.04 -10.18
CA LYS A 335 -4.43 -4.72 -10.48
C LYS A 335 -5.94 -4.81 -10.71
N ALA A 336 -6.42 -5.81 -11.45
CA ALA A 336 -7.85 -5.99 -11.67
C ALA A 336 -8.59 -6.35 -10.37
N ILE A 337 -7.97 -7.19 -9.52
CA ILE A 337 -8.56 -7.56 -8.24
C ILE A 337 -8.61 -6.35 -7.31
N VAL A 338 -7.52 -5.58 -7.16
CA VAL A 338 -7.49 -4.36 -6.33
C VAL A 338 -8.52 -3.34 -6.82
N ASP A 339 -8.65 -3.13 -8.13
CA ASP A 339 -9.66 -2.22 -8.68
C ASP A 339 -11.08 -2.65 -8.29
N GLN A 340 -11.37 -3.95 -8.32
CA GLN A 340 -12.66 -4.46 -7.89
C GLN A 340 -12.89 -4.31 -6.38
N VAL A 341 -11.90 -4.63 -5.55
CA VAL A 341 -11.98 -4.49 -4.08
C VAL A 341 -12.24 -3.03 -3.70
N LEU A 342 -11.54 -2.08 -4.33
CA LEU A 342 -11.79 -0.64 -4.15
C LEU A 342 -13.18 -0.23 -4.65
N ASN A 343 -13.62 -0.76 -5.80
CA ASN A 343 -14.93 -0.44 -6.39
C ASN A 343 -16.11 -0.85 -5.49
N VAL A 344 -15.96 -1.90 -4.69
CA VAL A 344 -16.99 -2.31 -3.72
C VAL A 344 -16.87 -1.61 -2.36
N GLY A 345 -15.86 -0.75 -2.19
CA GLY A 345 -15.66 0.09 -1.01
C GLY A 345 -14.83 -0.53 0.12
N LEU A 346 -14.05 -1.57 -0.15
CA LEU A 346 -13.09 -2.14 0.80
C LEU A 346 -11.72 -1.47 0.67
N ASP A 347 -10.91 -1.51 1.74
CA ASP A 347 -9.51 -1.05 1.64
C ASP A 347 -8.70 -2.03 0.80
N ALA A 348 -7.92 -1.48 -0.13
CA ALA A 348 -6.92 -2.24 -0.85
C ALA A 348 -5.72 -1.38 -1.23
N ARG A 349 -4.55 -2.00 -1.21
CA ARG A 349 -3.26 -1.37 -1.57
C ARG A 349 -2.58 -2.20 -2.63
N LEU A 350 -2.11 -1.52 -3.68
CA LEU A 350 -1.29 -2.13 -4.71
C LEU A 350 0.08 -1.48 -4.75
N TYR A 351 1.11 -2.27 -4.49
CA TYR A 351 2.48 -1.90 -4.80
C TYR A 351 2.83 -2.39 -6.21
N THR A 352 2.96 -1.46 -7.16
CA THR A 352 3.30 -1.78 -8.55
C THR A 352 4.81 -1.72 -8.75
N ILE A 353 5.42 -2.83 -9.18
CA ILE A 353 6.82 -2.83 -9.60
C ILE A 353 6.85 -2.56 -11.11
N GLN A 354 7.07 -1.30 -11.47
CA GLN A 354 7.20 -0.91 -12.86
C GLN A 354 8.34 -1.69 -13.53
N ASP A 355 8.05 -2.28 -14.69
CA ASP A 355 8.95 -3.17 -15.44
C ASP A 355 9.38 -4.46 -14.70
N GLY A 356 8.82 -4.74 -13.53
CA GLY A 356 9.10 -5.94 -12.75
C GLY A 356 8.54 -7.21 -13.39
N ASP A 357 9.29 -8.30 -13.25
CA ASP A 357 8.90 -9.67 -13.63
C ASP A 357 8.25 -10.44 -12.46
N HIS A 358 7.91 -11.72 -12.67
CA HIS A 358 7.30 -12.59 -11.66
C HIS A 358 8.14 -12.78 -10.39
N SER A 359 9.47 -12.62 -10.49
CA SER A 359 10.39 -12.77 -9.36
C SER A 359 10.61 -11.46 -8.61
N SER A 360 10.19 -10.33 -9.18
CA SER A 360 10.48 -8.99 -8.67
C SER A 360 9.77 -8.70 -7.36
N VAL A 361 8.68 -9.40 -7.06
CA VAL A 361 7.95 -9.30 -5.78
C VAL A 361 8.66 -10.00 -4.60
N ARG A 362 9.72 -10.77 -4.89
CA ARG A 362 10.54 -11.41 -3.85
C ARG A 362 11.38 -10.34 -3.18
N LEU A 363 11.39 -10.35 -1.85
CA LEU A 363 12.13 -9.38 -1.04
C LEU A 363 13.65 -9.53 -1.29
N LYS A 364 14.29 -8.49 -1.84
CA LYS A 364 15.73 -8.40 -2.14
C LYS A 364 16.46 -7.49 -1.14
N SER A 365 15.88 -6.35 -0.74
CA SER A 365 16.30 -5.53 0.43
C SER A 365 15.40 -4.29 0.54
N ASP A 366 14.60 -4.18 1.61
CA ASP A 366 13.68 -3.08 1.95
C ASP A 366 12.59 -2.74 0.90
N ASP A 367 12.07 -3.77 0.21
CA ASP A 367 10.95 -3.65 -0.73
C ASP A 367 9.60 -3.66 -0.01
N TYR A 368 8.66 -2.74 -0.32
CA TYR A 368 7.22 -2.70 0.06
C TYR A 368 6.78 -3.03 1.51
N ILE A 369 7.69 -3.42 2.42
CA ILE A 369 7.39 -3.92 3.76
C ILE A 369 6.65 -2.87 4.56
N GLN A 370 7.06 -1.61 4.45
CA GLN A 370 6.42 -0.53 5.18
C GLN A 370 4.94 -0.39 4.83
N GLU A 371 4.59 -0.39 3.54
CA GLU A 371 3.19 -0.32 3.10
C GLU A 371 2.40 -1.56 3.52
N LEU A 372 3.02 -2.74 3.49
CA LEU A 372 2.40 -3.97 4.00
C LEU A 372 2.18 -3.91 5.51
N MET A 373 3.12 -3.35 6.27
CA MET A 373 2.97 -3.20 7.71
C MET A 373 1.88 -2.20 8.08
N TYR A 374 1.74 -1.10 7.32
CA TYR A 374 0.60 -0.21 7.48
C TYR A 374 -0.71 -0.88 7.13
N PHE A 375 -0.73 -1.69 6.08
CA PHE A 375 -1.92 -2.47 5.77
C PHE A 375 -2.31 -3.39 6.92
N ILE A 376 -1.35 -4.11 7.52
CA ILE A 376 -1.62 -4.98 8.68
C ILE A 376 -2.12 -4.13 9.86
N ARG A 377 -1.39 -3.07 10.23
CA ARG A 377 -1.73 -2.19 11.37
C ARG A 377 -3.13 -1.61 11.26
N ASP A 378 -3.54 -1.20 10.06
CA ASP A 378 -4.84 -0.55 9.87
C ASP A 378 -6.02 -1.54 9.93
N HIS A 379 -5.75 -2.86 10.00
CA HIS A 379 -6.74 -3.94 10.01
C HIS A 379 -6.55 -4.95 11.15
N ILE A 380 -5.88 -4.54 12.22
CA ILE A 380 -5.86 -5.28 13.49
C ILE A 380 -6.80 -4.59 14.48
N ASN A 381 -7.35 -5.35 15.43
CA ASN A 381 -8.36 -4.84 16.39
C ASN A 381 -7.78 -4.05 17.55
#